data_AF-A0A969E336-F1
#
_entry.id   AF-A0A969E336-F1
#
_cell.length_a   1.000
_cell.length_b   1.000
_cell.length_c   1.000
_cell.angle_alpha   90.00
_cell.angle_beta   90.00
_cell.angle_gamma   90.00
#
_symmetry.space_group_name_H-M   'P 1'
#
loop_
_entity.id
_entity.type
_entity.pdbx_description
1 polymer ?
#
loop_
_entity_poly.entity_id
_entity_poly.type
_entity_poly.pdbx_seq_one_letter_code
_entity_poly.pdbx_strand_id
1 'polypeptide(L)'
;GRGSYQFDNGNKYVGDFRESLMNGKGTLYFSTGNRYNGDWVKGLREGIGIYYFTNGNTYTGSFRKNKFSGQGTMTFTSGNKYVGLWENDQPNGRGVYSFTDGSRYEGSMKNGKFEGFGNMTYKNGEQYVGDWANNERHGRGKLIRTGKVIEGTWVNGKMQGNTEGGSTVSTSNTSSTMPTSNSTNNDKLQDCNANYCREGKGVYKYGDGSRWVGEFKDGTPEGQGTCFYTNGDKYIGEFERHAPHGEGAMHYKNGRVLAAIWEYGRPVGELPSNSSGVSGSSTASVDIDRDAEVKIWAVVVGVGRYSTMPVLKYSDDDAYQFFAFLKSPEGGALPDKQCRVLVDEDATRANILSTMRQVLLKADENDVVVFYFSGHGLEGSFCHKITMATTANFTTTK
;
A
#
# COMPACT_ATOMS: atom_id res chain seq x y z
N GLY A 1 23.07 23.53 -24.74
CA GLY A 1 24.30 22.72 -24.92
C GLY A 1 24.99 22.56 -23.57
N ARG A 2 26.06 21.77 -23.50
CA ARG A 2 26.80 21.55 -22.24
C ARG A 2 27.84 22.64 -22.03
N GLY A 3 28.05 23.07 -20.79
CA GLY A 3 29.02 24.12 -20.47
C GLY A 3 29.31 24.22 -18.97
N SER A 4 29.99 25.28 -18.59
CA SER A 4 30.23 25.66 -17.20
C SER A 4 29.87 27.13 -16.98
N TYR A 5 29.40 27.44 -15.78
CA TYR A 5 29.08 28.80 -15.37
C TYR A 5 29.57 29.03 -13.94
N GLN A 6 30.33 30.11 -13.76
CA GLN A 6 30.81 30.57 -12.46
C GLN A 6 29.90 31.72 -12.01
N PHE A 7 29.27 31.56 -10.85
CA PHE A 7 28.40 32.59 -10.27
C PHE A 7 29.24 33.58 -9.44
N ASP A 8 28.75 34.81 -9.32
CA ASP A 8 29.41 35.86 -8.52
C ASP A 8 29.55 35.50 -7.04
N ASN A 9 28.65 34.66 -6.52
CA ASN A 9 28.70 34.12 -5.16
C ASN A 9 29.72 32.98 -4.95
N GLY A 10 30.54 32.70 -5.96
CA GLY A 10 31.57 31.66 -5.95
C GLY A 10 31.06 30.26 -6.28
N ASN A 11 29.75 30.05 -6.46
CA ASN A 11 29.23 28.77 -6.91
C ASN A 11 29.71 28.47 -8.35
N LYS A 12 29.79 27.20 -8.70
CA LYS A 12 30.16 26.75 -10.05
C LYS A 12 29.21 25.66 -10.52
N TYR A 13 28.58 25.86 -11.66
CA TYR A 13 27.78 24.83 -12.33
C TYR A 13 28.56 24.25 -13.52
N VAL A 14 28.46 22.94 -13.71
CA VAL A 14 28.97 22.22 -14.88
C VAL A 14 27.90 21.24 -15.34
N GLY A 15 27.35 21.43 -16.54
CA GLY A 15 26.23 20.62 -17.01
C GLY A 15 25.55 21.18 -18.23
N ASP A 16 24.33 20.71 -18.44
CA ASP A 16 23.49 21.05 -19.57
C ASP A 16 22.78 22.40 -19.36
N PHE A 17 22.70 23.19 -20.44
CA PHE A 17 21.98 24.45 -20.49
C PHE A 17 20.93 24.44 -21.59
N ARG A 18 19.79 25.06 -21.31
CA ARG A 18 18.73 25.38 -22.26
C ARG A 18 18.21 26.78 -21.99
N GLU A 19 18.16 27.62 -23.02
CA GLU A 19 17.70 29.02 -22.90
C GLU A 19 18.44 29.78 -21.78
N SER A 20 19.76 29.61 -21.73
CA SER A 20 20.66 30.19 -20.71
C SER A 20 20.39 29.75 -19.26
N LEU A 21 19.50 28.77 -19.04
CA LEU A 21 19.20 28.20 -17.73
C LEU A 21 19.81 26.81 -17.58
N MET A 22 20.23 26.45 -16.36
CA MET A 22 20.64 25.09 -16.01
C MET A 22 19.46 24.14 -16.26
N ASN A 23 19.64 23.11 -17.07
CA ASN A 23 18.56 22.23 -17.51
C ASN A 23 19.11 20.90 -18.03
N GLY A 24 18.54 19.76 -17.66
CA GLY A 24 19.08 18.44 -17.97
C GLY A 24 19.97 17.92 -16.83
N LYS A 25 21.10 17.30 -17.14
CA LYS A 25 22.00 16.77 -16.10
C LYS A 25 23.11 17.78 -15.78
N GLY A 26 23.48 17.90 -14.51
CA GLY A 26 24.60 18.74 -14.13
C GLY A 26 24.98 18.69 -12.67
N THR A 27 26.17 19.21 -12.40
CA THR A 27 26.75 19.31 -11.06
C THR A 27 26.89 20.77 -10.66
N LEU A 28 26.32 21.14 -9.51
CA LEU A 28 26.54 22.43 -8.85
C LEU A 28 27.48 22.23 -7.67
N TYR A 29 28.60 22.94 -7.71
CA TYR A 29 29.55 23.09 -6.62
C TYR A 29 29.22 24.39 -5.90
N PHE A 30 28.87 24.31 -4.62
CA PHE A 30 28.58 25.48 -3.82
C PHE A 30 29.88 26.05 -3.24
N SER A 31 29.99 27.36 -3.15
CA SER A 31 31.13 28.02 -2.49
C SER A 31 31.26 27.65 -1.01
N THR A 32 30.16 27.21 -0.39
CA THR A 32 30.16 26.64 0.96
C THR A 32 30.87 25.29 1.06
N GLY A 33 31.17 24.62 -0.06
CA GLY A 33 31.76 23.28 -0.13
C GLY A 33 30.74 22.15 -0.35
N ASN A 34 29.44 22.42 -0.26
CA ASN A 34 28.42 21.44 -0.63
C ASN A 34 28.49 21.13 -2.14
N ARG A 35 27.93 19.99 -2.56
CA ARG A 35 27.85 19.63 -3.98
C ARG A 35 26.53 18.94 -4.30
N TYR A 36 25.90 19.32 -5.39
CA TYR A 36 24.76 18.60 -5.95
C TYR A 36 25.11 18.04 -7.33
N ASN A 37 24.74 16.80 -7.61
CA ASN A 37 24.80 16.19 -8.93
C ASN A 37 23.44 15.56 -9.25
N GLY A 38 22.77 16.00 -10.32
CA GLY A 38 21.47 15.45 -10.67
C GLY A 38 20.74 16.20 -11.77
N ASP A 39 19.42 16.04 -11.76
CA ASP A 39 18.49 16.64 -12.70
C ASP A 39 18.20 18.12 -12.40
N TRP A 40 18.12 18.89 -13.48
CA TRP A 40 17.84 20.33 -13.48
C TRP A 40 16.70 20.64 -14.42
N VAL A 41 15.78 21.50 -13.98
CA VAL A 41 14.71 22.06 -14.81
C VAL A 41 14.62 23.55 -14.53
N LYS A 42 14.85 24.37 -15.56
CA LYS A 42 14.73 25.84 -15.50
C LYS A 42 15.50 26.46 -14.31
N GLY A 43 16.74 26.01 -14.08
CA GLY A 43 17.59 26.53 -13.01
C GLY A 43 17.34 25.94 -11.62
N LEU A 44 16.38 25.02 -11.48
CA LEU A 44 16.04 24.38 -10.21
C LEU A 44 16.47 22.91 -10.22
N ARG A 45 16.90 22.41 -9.06
CA ARG A 45 17.07 20.96 -8.83
C ARG A 45 15.68 20.34 -8.79
N GLU A 46 15.42 19.45 -9.74
CA GLU A 46 14.10 18.87 -10.00
C GLU A 46 14.29 17.50 -10.66
N GLY A 47 13.78 16.42 -10.06
CA GLY A 47 14.06 15.04 -10.50
C GLY A 47 15.03 14.32 -9.56
N ILE A 48 15.86 13.42 -10.07
CA ILE A 48 16.74 12.57 -9.24
C ILE A 48 18.13 13.21 -9.12
N GLY A 49 18.70 13.16 -7.92
CA GLY A 49 20.07 13.60 -7.70
C GLY A 49 20.69 13.12 -6.40
N ILE A 50 21.95 13.50 -6.23
CA ILE A 50 22.75 13.27 -5.03
C ILE A 50 23.25 14.62 -4.52
N TYR A 51 23.02 14.89 -3.24
CA TYR A 51 23.55 16.03 -2.52
C TYR A 51 24.58 15.57 -1.52
N TYR A 52 25.78 16.13 -1.63
CA TYR A 52 26.89 15.94 -0.71
C TYR A 52 26.99 17.16 0.18
N PHE A 53 26.88 16.93 1.48
CA PHE A 53 27.04 17.96 2.49
C PHE A 53 28.51 18.08 2.90
N THR A 54 28.94 19.28 3.28
CA THR A 54 30.30 19.51 3.79
C THR A 54 30.63 18.71 5.06
N ASN A 55 29.62 18.38 5.86
CA ASN A 55 29.78 17.55 7.06
C ASN A 55 29.95 16.05 6.74
N GLY A 56 29.99 15.67 5.46
CA GLY A 56 30.13 14.29 4.98
C GLY A 56 28.81 13.54 4.79
N ASN A 57 27.67 14.10 5.23
CA ASN A 57 26.38 13.48 4.98
C ASN A 57 26.10 13.44 3.48
N THR A 58 25.27 12.50 3.05
CA THR A 58 24.83 12.39 1.67
C THR A 58 23.33 12.15 1.60
N TYR A 59 22.65 12.85 0.71
CA TYR A 59 21.28 12.57 0.33
C TYR A 59 21.23 12.08 -1.12
N THR A 60 20.58 10.97 -1.36
CA THR A 60 20.31 10.43 -2.70
C THR A 60 18.82 10.23 -2.85
N GLY A 61 18.17 10.91 -3.80
CA GLY A 61 16.73 10.82 -3.94
C GLY A 61 16.15 11.85 -4.87
N SER A 62 14.84 12.07 -4.73
CA SER A 62 14.13 13.02 -5.58
C SER A 62 14.20 14.45 -5.01
N PHE A 63 14.13 15.40 -5.93
CA PHE A 63 14.16 16.83 -5.69
C PHE A 63 12.98 17.49 -6.38
N ARG A 64 12.39 18.47 -5.71
CA ARG A 64 11.33 19.31 -6.27
C ARG A 64 11.58 20.75 -5.86
N LYS A 65 11.70 21.66 -6.84
CA LYS A 65 11.97 23.09 -6.61
C LYS A 65 13.09 23.33 -5.59
N ASN A 66 14.27 22.73 -5.81
CA ASN A 66 15.45 22.80 -4.94
C ASN A 66 15.36 22.09 -3.59
N LYS A 67 14.26 21.42 -3.23
CA LYS A 67 14.14 20.73 -1.94
C LYS A 67 14.14 19.21 -2.10
N PHE A 68 14.59 18.49 -1.09
CA PHE A 68 14.36 17.04 -1.00
C PHE A 68 12.86 16.77 -0.95
N SER A 69 12.42 15.82 -1.76
CA SER A 69 11.01 15.48 -1.90
C SER A 69 10.85 14.04 -2.38
N GLY A 70 9.69 13.43 -2.11
CA GLY A 70 9.39 12.07 -2.55
C GLY A 70 10.30 11.04 -1.88
N GLN A 71 10.68 9.99 -2.60
CA GLN A 71 11.57 8.97 -2.05
C GLN A 71 13.03 9.43 -2.03
N GLY A 72 13.71 9.15 -0.93
CA GLY A 72 15.13 9.47 -0.75
C GLY A 72 15.80 8.75 0.40
N THR A 73 17.13 8.68 0.32
CA THR A 73 18.01 8.09 1.32
C THR A 73 18.96 9.17 1.84
N MET A 74 18.98 9.38 3.16
CA MET A 74 20.02 10.15 3.84
C MET A 74 20.98 9.19 4.54
N THR A 75 22.26 9.30 4.23
CA THR A 75 23.35 8.61 4.94
C THR A 75 24.12 9.67 5.73
N PHE A 76 24.20 9.48 7.04
CA PHE A 76 24.90 10.39 7.93
C PHE A 76 26.35 9.93 8.13
N THR A 77 27.26 10.86 8.32
CA THR A 77 28.68 10.57 8.64
C THR A 77 28.81 9.80 9.95
N SER A 78 27.84 9.94 10.87
CA SER A 78 27.78 9.10 12.07
C SER A 78 27.63 7.62 11.78
N GLY A 79 27.14 7.26 10.59
CA GLY A 79 26.76 5.91 10.15
C GLY A 79 25.25 5.65 10.26
N ASN A 80 24.47 6.59 10.81
CA ASN A 80 23.01 6.48 10.79
C ASN A 80 22.52 6.56 9.34
N LYS A 81 21.33 6.02 9.08
CA LYS A 81 20.72 6.06 7.75
C LYS A 81 19.22 6.20 7.84
N TYR A 82 18.64 7.07 7.02
CA TYR A 82 17.21 7.13 6.80
C TYR A 82 16.88 6.81 5.35
N VAL A 83 15.88 5.97 5.13
CA VAL A 83 15.32 5.64 3.81
C VAL A 83 13.81 5.81 3.88
N GLY A 84 13.24 6.68 3.06
CA GLY A 84 11.79 6.88 3.07
C GLY A 84 11.34 8.13 2.34
N LEU A 85 10.16 8.60 2.73
CA LEU A 85 9.53 9.76 2.15
C LEU A 85 10.07 11.07 2.74
N TRP A 86 10.23 12.05 1.84
CA TRP A 86 10.72 13.39 2.12
C TRP A 86 9.72 14.42 1.61
N GLU A 87 9.58 15.48 2.38
CA GLU A 87 8.84 16.66 1.98
C GLU A 87 9.56 17.90 2.51
N ASN A 88 9.81 18.87 1.63
CA ASN A 88 10.41 20.15 2.01
C ASN A 88 11.70 20.01 2.85
N ASP A 89 12.63 19.17 2.40
CA ASP A 89 13.93 18.90 3.07
C ASP A 89 13.85 18.10 4.38
N GLN A 90 12.67 17.60 4.76
CA GLN A 90 12.47 16.84 5.99
C GLN A 90 11.88 15.45 5.72
N PRO A 91 12.27 14.42 6.50
CA PRO A 91 11.55 13.15 6.54
C PRO A 91 10.07 13.38 6.89
N ASN A 92 9.17 12.93 6.02
CA ASN A 92 7.72 13.08 6.19
C ASN A 92 6.99 11.95 5.48
N GLY A 93 6.10 11.24 6.18
CA GLY A 93 5.50 9.99 5.73
C GLY A 93 6.30 8.76 6.19
N ARG A 94 6.12 7.62 5.53
CA ARG A 94 6.77 6.37 5.96
C ARG A 94 8.26 6.33 5.66
N GLY A 95 9.02 5.70 6.55
CA GLY A 95 10.41 5.38 6.31
C GLY A 95 11.02 4.47 7.36
N VAL A 96 12.27 4.12 7.10
CA VAL A 96 13.12 3.30 7.94
C VAL A 96 14.31 4.12 8.37
N TYR A 97 14.51 4.23 9.68
CA TYR A 97 15.70 4.83 10.27
C TYR A 97 16.56 3.74 10.90
N SER A 98 17.76 3.52 10.35
CA SER A 98 18.76 2.62 10.88
C SER A 98 19.77 3.40 11.71
N PHE A 99 19.96 2.96 12.95
CA PHE A 99 20.91 3.53 13.88
C PHE A 99 22.24 2.79 13.82
N THR A 100 23.32 3.49 14.17
CA THR A 100 24.69 2.94 14.19
C THR A 100 24.89 1.85 15.23
N ASP A 101 24.09 1.85 16.29
CA ASP A 101 24.12 0.83 17.33
C ASP A 101 23.47 -0.49 16.88
N GLY A 102 22.84 -0.52 15.71
CA GLY A 102 22.09 -1.66 15.16
C GLY A 102 20.59 -1.59 15.43
N SER A 103 20.11 -0.61 16.19
CA SER A 103 18.68 -0.36 16.36
C SER A 103 18.06 0.11 15.03
N ARG A 104 16.76 -0.13 14.84
CA ARG A 104 16.03 0.20 13.62
C ARG A 104 14.61 0.63 13.95
N TYR A 105 14.23 1.81 13.48
CA TYR A 105 12.86 2.27 13.45
C TYR A 105 12.27 2.07 12.06
N GLU A 106 11.04 1.58 11.99
CA GLU A 106 10.25 1.49 10.78
C GLU A 106 8.84 2.00 11.09
N GLY A 107 8.44 3.09 10.44
CA GLY A 107 7.16 3.71 10.76
C GLY A 107 6.97 5.07 10.13
N SER A 108 6.05 5.83 10.73
CA SER A 108 5.66 7.14 10.25
C SER A 108 6.58 8.24 10.78
N MET A 109 6.95 9.17 9.89
CA MET A 109 7.75 10.34 10.18
C MET A 109 6.93 11.60 9.94
N LYS A 110 7.14 12.62 10.78
CA LYS A 110 6.63 13.96 10.53
C LYS A 110 7.68 14.99 10.90
N ASN A 111 8.03 15.86 9.96
CA ASN A 111 9.01 16.92 10.17
C ASN A 111 10.33 16.42 10.79
N GLY A 112 10.84 15.29 10.29
CA GLY A 112 12.09 14.69 10.75
C GLY A 112 12.02 13.95 12.09
N LYS A 113 10.83 13.78 12.68
CA LYS A 113 10.63 13.03 13.93
C LYS A 113 9.79 11.77 13.72
N PHE A 114 9.99 10.77 14.57
CA PHE A 114 9.05 9.65 14.71
C PHE A 114 7.73 10.19 15.24
N GLU A 115 6.65 9.93 14.49
CA GLU A 115 5.33 10.48 14.74
C GLU A 115 4.28 9.53 14.18
N GLY A 116 3.21 9.27 14.93
CA GLY A 116 2.24 8.23 14.60
C GLY A 116 2.80 6.84 14.83
N PHE A 117 2.30 5.83 14.12
CA PHE A 117 2.66 4.45 14.44
C PHE A 117 4.03 4.05 13.88
N GLY A 118 4.77 3.24 14.64
CA GLY A 118 6.00 2.62 14.18
C GLY A 118 6.50 1.48 15.06
N ASN A 119 7.38 0.67 14.48
CA ASN A 119 8.11 -0.41 15.10
C ASN A 119 9.57 0.00 15.32
N MET A 120 10.02 0.04 16.57
CA MET A 120 11.43 0.15 16.93
C MET A 120 11.95 -1.22 17.35
N THR A 121 12.92 -1.75 16.63
CA THR A 121 13.75 -2.88 17.06
C THR A 121 15.03 -2.32 17.66
N TYR A 122 15.31 -2.64 18.92
CA TYR A 122 16.51 -2.21 19.62
C TYR A 122 17.66 -3.20 19.42
N LYS A 123 18.90 -2.74 19.58
CA LYS A 123 20.11 -3.57 19.53
C LYS A 123 20.03 -4.85 20.39
N ASN A 124 19.40 -4.77 21.55
CA ASN A 124 19.25 -5.88 22.50
C ASN A 124 18.15 -6.89 22.08
N GLY A 125 17.51 -6.70 20.94
CA GLY A 125 16.41 -7.54 20.44
C GLY A 125 15.04 -7.19 21.02
N GLU A 126 14.95 -6.23 21.95
CA GLU A 126 13.65 -5.70 22.38
C GLU A 126 12.96 -5.00 21.20
N GLN A 127 11.64 -5.01 21.18
CA GLN A 127 10.86 -4.32 20.17
C GLN A 127 9.76 -3.48 20.80
N TYR A 128 9.53 -2.28 20.29
CA TYR A 128 8.35 -1.50 20.60
C TYR A 128 7.53 -1.27 19.34
N VAL A 129 6.26 -1.67 19.39
CA VAL A 129 5.31 -1.56 18.29
C VAL A 129 4.13 -0.73 18.81
N GLY A 130 3.97 0.50 18.33
CA GLY A 130 2.97 1.41 18.90
C GLY A 130 3.03 2.82 18.35
N ASP A 131 2.30 3.71 19.00
CA ASP A 131 2.28 5.12 18.63
C ASP A 131 3.55 5.84 19.11
N TRP A 132 3.95 6.85 18.33
CA TRP A 132 5.09 7.70 18.57
C TRP A 132 4.65 9.15 18.48
N ALA A 133 5.23 9.99 19.32
CA ALA A 133 5.10 11.43 19.22
C ALA A 133 6.44 12.06 19.56
N ASN A 134 6.93 12.99 18.72
CA ASN A 134 8.18 13.69 18.94
C ASN A 134 9.39 12.80 19.26
N ASN A 135 9.58 11.69 18.55
CA ASN A 135 10.64 10.68 18.78
C ASN A 135 10.48 9.82 20.05
N GLU A 136 9.39 9.97 20.79
CA GLU A 136 9.13 9.21 22.00
C GLU A 136 7.95 8.27 21.82
N ARG A 137 7.98 7.13 22.52
CA ARG A 137 6.83 6.24 22.62
C ARG A 137 5.66 7.00 23.23
N HIS A 138 4.50 6.91 22.60
CA HIS A 138 3.29 7.61 23.00
C HIS A 138 2.07 6.73 22.75
N GLY A 139 0.89 7.14 23.19
CA GLY A 139 -0.36 6.46 22.85
C GLY A 139 -0.37 4.98 23.23
N ARG A 140 -0.99 4.13 22.42
CA ARG A 140 -1.03 2.69 22.71
C ARG A 140 0.14 1.98 22.04
N GLY A 141 0.66 0.94 22.69
CA GLY A 141 1.75 0.15 22.12
C GLY A 141 2.00 -1.17 22.83
N LYS A 142 2.96 -1.91 22.31
CA LYS A 142 3.43 -3.18 22.83
C LYS A 142 4.95 -3.14 22.93
N LEU A 143 5.49 -3.41 24.11
CA LEU A 143 6.90 -3.64 24.33
C LEU A 143 7.14 -5.15 24.43
N ILE A 144 7.91 -5.70 23.50
CA ILE A 144 8.32 -7.09 23.47
C ILE A 144 9.73 -7.15 24.06
N ARG A 145 9.87 -7.79 25.21
CA ARG A 145 11.15 -7.99 25.91
C ARG A 145 11.31 -9.45 26.26
N THR A 146 12.36 -10.09 25.73
CA THR A 146 12.69 -11.49 26.03
C THR A 146 11.47 -12.43 25.90
N GLY A 147 10.68 -12.26 24.83
CA GLY A 147 9.46 -13.05 24.57
C GLY A 147 8.22 -12.66 25.41
N LYS A 148 8.35 -11.77 26.40
CA LYS A 148 7.22 -11.21 27.12
C LYS A 148 6.67 -10.00 26.37
N VAL A 149 5.36 -9.98 26.14
CA VAL A 149 4.64 -8.84 25.56
C VAL A 149 4.05 -8.01 26.69
N ILE A 150 4.36 -6.72 26.71
CA ILE A 150 3.81 -5.74 27.65
C ILE A 150 3.01 -4.71 26.85
N GLU A 151 1.69 -4.72 27.02
CA GLU A 151 0.77 -3.82 26.34
C GLU A 151 0.25 -2.74 27.31
N GLY A 152 -0.07 -1.55 26.83
CA GLY A 152 -0.46 -0.44 27.70
C GLY A 152 -0.67 0.90 26.99
N THR A 153 -0.50 1.99 27.74
CA THR A 153 -0.47 3.36 27.18
C THR A 153 0.84 4.03 27.58
N TRP A 154 1.47 4.77 26.65
CA TRP A 154 2.74 5.47 26.83
C TRP A 154 2.51 6.97 26.74
N VAL A 155 3.19 7.72 27.59
CA VAL A 155 3.25 9.18 27.53
C VAL A 155 4.71 9.58 27.74
N ASN A 156 5.25 10.32 26.78
CA ASN A 156 6.62 10.82 26.77
C ASN A 156 7.65 9.71 27.07
N GLY A 157 7.53 8.59 26.35
CA GLY A 157 8.41 7.45 26.47
C GLY A 157 8.14 6.53 27.67
N LYS A 158 7.26 6.90 28.60
CA LYS A 158 6.98 6.14 29.83
C LYS A 158 5.62 5.46 29.78
N MET A 159 5.58 4.19 30.17
CA MET A 159 4.33 3.44 30.31
C MET A 159 3.52 3.97 31.49
N GLN A 160 2.23 4.17 31.28
CA GLN A 160 1.25 4.60 32.28
C GLN A 160 0.56 3.35 32.85
N GLY A 161 0.57 3.20 34.18
CA GLY A 161 -0.10 2.12 34.91
C GLY A 161 0.66 0.79 34.91
N ASN A 162 1.37 0.51 36.00
CA ASN A 162 1.86 -0.83 36.33
C ASN A 162 1.14 -1.24 37.62
N THR A 163 -0.02 -1.92 37.52
CA THR A 163 -0.52 -2.70 38.66
C THR A 163 0.14 -4.06 38.55
N GLU A 164 1.26 -4.22 39.26
CA GLU A 164 1.94 -5.51 39.43
C GLU A 164 1.06 -6.45 40.26
N GLY A 165 0.18 -7.19 39.59
CA GLY A 165 -0.29 -8.49 40.02
C GLY A 165 0.32 -9.51 39.07
N GLY A 166 1.35 -10.23 39.51
CA GLY A 166 1.97 -11.27 38.72
C GLY A 166 0.96 -12.36 38.36
N SER A 167 0.72 -12.58 37.06
CA SER A 167 0.30 -13.89 36.56
C SER A 167 1.46 -14.50 35.81
N THR A 168 2.20 -15.34 36.53
CA THR A 168 2.79 -16.55 35.98
C THR A 168 1.69 -17.30 35.24
N VAL A 169 1.72 -17.32 33.91
CA VAL A 169 0.92 -18.29 33.14
C VAL A 169 1.67 -19.60 33.21
N SER A 170 1.39 -20.34 34.28
CA SER A 170 1.69 -21.75 34.40
C SER A 170 0.82 -22.51 33.41
N THR A 171 1.46 -23.41 32.68
CA THR A 171 0.85 -24.48 31.90
C THR A 171 -0.10 -25.29 32.78
N SER A 172 -1.39 -25.32 32.42
CA SER A 172 -2.26 -26.45 32.74
C SER A 172 -3.33 -26.60 31.66
N ASN A 173 -3.28 -27.77 31.01
CA ASN A 173 -4.35 -28.32 30.20
C ASN A 173 -5.64 -28.37 31.02
N THR A 174 -6.73 -27.86 30.48
CA THR A 174 -8.06 -28.42 30.74
C THR A 174 -8.99 -28.08 29.58
N SER A 175 -9.34 -29.13 28.84
CA SER A 175 -10.48 -29.18 27.94
C SER A 175 -11.76 -28.92 28.74
N SER A 176 -12.57 -27.95 28.32
CA SER A 176 -14.04 -28.02 28.38
C SER A 176 -14.68 -26.74 27.81
N THR A 177 -15.39 -26.93 26.71
CA THR A 177 -16.65 -26.25 26.33
C THR A 177 -16.73 -24.72 26.46
N MET A 178 -16.55 -24.05 25.31
CA MET A 178 -17.01 -22.67 25.08
C MET A 178 -18.55 -22.60 25.11
N PRO A 179 -19.15 -21.62 25.83
CA PRO A 179 -20.55 -21.29 25.69
C PRO A 179 -20.80 -20.39 24.47
N THR A 180 -21.94 -20.61 23.86
CA THR A 180 -22.54 -19.87 22.75
C THR A 180 -23.14 -18.53 23.19
N SER A 181 -23.42 -17.68 22.19
CA SER A 181 -24.28 -16.48 22.20
C SER A 181 -23.55 -15.17 22.59
N ASN A 182 -23.74 -14.02 21.94
CA ASN A 182 -24.70 -13.62 20.93
C ASN A 182 -24.18 -12.42 20.13
N SER A 183 -24.46 -12.47 18.83
CA SER A 183 -24.42 -11.35 17.89
C SER A 183 -25.34 -10.22 18.34
N THR A 184 -24.81 -8.99 18.38
CA THR A 184 -25.60 -7.77 18.20
C THR A 184 -24.87 -6.85 17.21
N ASN A 185 -25.33 -6.91 15.96
CA ASN A 185 -25.35 -5.88 14.92
C ASN A 185 -24.47 -4.64 15.08
N ASN A 186 -23.42 -4.57 14.25
CA ASN A 186 -23.23 -3.44 13.34
C ASN A 186 -22.22 -3.85 12.25
N ASP A 187 -22.62 -3.79 10.98
CA ASP A 187 -21.78 -3.94 9.77
C ASP A 187 -20.79 -2.77 9.62
N LYS A 188 -20.00 -2.54 10.67
CA LYS A 188 -18.88 -1.60 10.69
C LYS A 188 -17.65 -2.43 10.99
N LEU A 189 -16.73 -2.51 10.02
CA LEU A 189 -15.42 -3.09 10.24
C LEU A 189 -14.84 -2.54 11.54
N GLN A 190 -14.39 -3.45 12.40
CA GLN A 190 -13.93 -3.12 13.74
C GLN A 190 -12.84 -2.04 13.67
N ASP A 191 -13.04 -0.93 14.37
CA ASP A 191 -12.03 0.10 14.51
C ASP A 191 -10.95 -0.42 15.46
N CYS A 192 -9.82 -0.86 14.88
CA CYS A 192 -8.71 -1.45 15.61
C CYS A 192 -7.92 -0.41 16.44
N ASN A 193 -8.16 0.89 16.22
CA ASN A 193 -7.68 1.95 17.11
C ASN A 193 -8.55 2.10 18.36
N ALA A 194 -9.83 1.71 18.30
CA ALA A 194 -10.70 1.69 19.48
C ALA A 194 -10.62 0.33 20.19
N ASN A 195 -10.80 -0.77 19.44
CA ASN A 195 -10.94 -2.13 19.95
C ASN A 195 -9.88 -3.05 19.35
N TYR A 196 -9.04 -3.66 20.18
CA TYR A 196 -7.93 -4.50 19.74
C TYR A 196 -8.37 -5.64 18.81
N CYS A 197 -7.82 -5.67 17.59
CA CYS A 197 -8.09 -6.69 16.58
C CYS A 197 -7.01 -7.76 16.63
N ARG A 198 -7.20 -8.82 17.43
CA ARG A 198 -6.22 -9.91 17.55
C ARG A 198 -5.99 -10.61 16.21
N GLU A 199 -7.08 -10.98 15.55
CA GLU A 199 -7.12 -11.63 14.24
C GLU A 199 -8.37 -11.14 13.49
N GLY A 200 -8.43 -11.39 12.18
CA GLY A 200 -9.61 -11.07 11.35
C GLY A 200 -9.48 -9.76 10.59
N LYS A 201 -10.61 -9.13 10.24
CA LYS A 201 -10.63 -7.90 9.41
C LYS A 201 -11.04 -6.68 10.23
N GLY A 202 -10.41 -5.55 9.94
CA GLY A 202 -10.72 -4.30 10.62
C GLY A 202 -10.17 -3.06 9.92
N VAL A 203 -10.29 -1.93 10.60
CA VAL A 203 -9.77 -0.64 10.15
C VAL A 203 -8.73 -0.15 11.15
N TYR A 204 -7.57 0.27 10.65
CA TYR A 204 -6.54 0.90 11.47
C TYR A 204 -6.11 2.24 10.85
N LYS A 205 -6.40 3.33 11.55
CA LYS A 205 -5.96 4.69 11.25
C LYS A 205 -4.60 4.94 11.89
N TYR A 206 -3.64 5.31 11.07
CA TYR A 206 -2.29 5.69 11.47
C TYR A 206 -2.28 7.16 11.93
N GLY A 207 -1.34 7.52 12.80
CA GLY A 207 -1.21 8.90 13.30
C GLY A 207 -0.83 9.93 12.24
N ASP A 208 -0.28 9.51 11.10
CA ASP A 208 -0.05 10.37 9.92
C ASP A 208 -1.35 10.70 9.16
N GLY A 209 -2.47 10.06 9.52
CA GLY A 209 -3.78 10.17 8.87
C GLY A 209 -4.06 9.10 7.81
N SER A 210 -3.09 8.24 7.50
CA SER A 210 -3.29 7.09 6.61
C SER A 210 -4.25 6.09 7.25
N ARG A 211 -4.93 5.25 6.46
CA ARG A 211 -5.79 4.18 7.00
C ARG A 211 -5.54 2.85 6.30
N TRP A 212 -5.37 1.79 7.08
CA TRP A 212 -5.44 0.40 6.64
C TRP A 212 -6.86 -0.13 6.78
N VAL A 213 -7.30 -0.87 5.78
CA VAL A 213 -8.50 -1.70 5.84
C VAL A 213 -8.13 -3.07 5.32
N GLY A 214 -8.20 -4.08 6.17
CA GLY A 214 -7.75 -5.41 5.79
C GLY A 214 -7.56 -6.33 6.98
N GLU A 215 -6.73 -7.34 6.76
CA GLU A 215 -6.44 -8.39 7.73
C GLU A 215 -5.52 -7.91 8.86
N PHE A 216 -5.69 -8.57 10.00
CA PHE A 216 -4.89 -8.40 11.21
C PHE A 216 -4.44 -9.75 11.71
N LYS A 217 -3.23 -9.78 12.25
CA LYS A 217 -2.66 -10.90 12.98
C LYS A 217 -1.85 -10.35 14.16
N ASP A 218 -2.07 -10.96 15.32
CA ASP A 218 -1.50 -10.56 16.60
C ASP A 218 -1.61 -9.06 16.93
N GLY A 219 -2.70 -8.43 16.48
CA GLY A 219 -2.95 -7.00 16.73
C GLY A 219 -2.39 -6.04 15.69
N THR A 220 -1.75 -6.55 14.64
CA THR A 220 -1.07 -5.74 13.62
C THR A 220 -1.67 -6.00 12.24
N PRO A 221 -1.80 -4.97 11.37
CA PRO A 221 -2.05 -5.12 9.95
C PRO A 221 -1.07 -6.09 9.31
N GLU A 222 -1.57 -7.28 8.98
CA GLU A 222 -0.83 -8.37 8.38
C GLU A 222 -1.79 -9.19 7.51
N GLY A 223 -1.35 -9.54 6.30
CA GLY A 223 -2.19 -10.19 5.29
C GLY A 223 -2.78 -9.20 4.28
N GLN A 224 -3.89 -9.57 3.65
CA GLN A 224 -4.43 -8.84 2.51
C GLN A 224 -5.23 -7.60 2.93
N GLY A 225 -5.12 -6.53 2.14
CA GLY A 225 -5.95 -5.34 2.35
C GLY A 225 -5.58 -4.15 1.51
N THR A 226 -6.09 -2.99 1.91
CA THR A 226 -5.87 -1.71 1.24
C THR A 226 -5.40 -0.67 2.25
N CYS A 227 -4.29 -0.01 1.92
CA CYS A 227 -3.81 1.14 2.65
C CYS A 227 -4.05 2.42 1.87
N PHE A 228 -4.78 3.35 2.45
CA PHE A 228 -5.05 4.67 1.92
C PHE A 228 -4.08 5.65 2.58
N TYR A 229 -3.28 6.35 1.78
CA TYR A 229 -2.29 7.31 2.23
C TYR A 229 -2.86 8.72 2.21
N THR A 230 -2.37 9.60 3.08
CA THR A 230 -2.84 10.99 3.17
C THR A 230 -2.54 11.84 1.94
N ASN A 231 -1.54 11.46 1.14
CA ASN A 231 -1.25 12.10 -0.14
C ASN A 231 -2.27 11.76 -1.24
N GLY A 232 -3.21 10.83 -0.98
CA GLY A 232 -4.22 10.34 -1.92
C GLY A 232 -3.78 9.11 -2.72
N ASP A 233 -2.58 8.58 -2.48
CA ASP A 233 -2.17 7.28 -3.01
C ASP A 233 -2.92 6.16 -2.25
N LYS A 234 -3.09 5.01 -2.89
CA LYS A 234 -3.59 3.79 -2.25
C LYS A 234 -2.72 2.59 -2.62
N TYR A 235 -2.37 1.76 -1.66
CA TYR A 235 -1.75 0.46 -1.89
C TYR A 235 -2.80 -0.64 -1.70
N ILE A 236 -2.81 -1.62 -2.59
CA ILE A 236 -3.66 -2.81 -2.52
C ILE A 236 -2.76 -4.03 -2.61
N GLY A 237 -2.83 -4.92 -1.63
CA GLY A 237 -2.01 -6.15 -1.62
C GLY A 237 -1.70 -6.62 -0.20
N GLU A 238 -0.66 -7.43 -0.08
CA GLU A 238 -0.23 -7.95 1.23
C GLU A 238 0.45 -6.86 2.06
N PHE A 239 0.18 -6.90 3.37
CA PHE A 239 0.87 -6.14 4.39
C PHE A 239 1.58 -7.11 5.33
N GLU A 240 2.79 -6.74 5.74
CA GLU A 240 3.48 -7.38 6.84
C GLU A 240 4.14 -6.28 7.68
N ARG A 241 4.04 -6.36 9.00
CA ARG A 241 4.63 -5.38 9.93
C ARG A 241 4.30 -3.92 9.57
N HIS A 242 3.02 -3.65 9.25
CA HIS A 242 2.51 -2.32 8.87
C HIS A 242 3.06 -1.71 7.57
N ALA A 243 3.65 -2.53 6.70
CA ALA A 243 4.17 -2.10 5.41
C ALA A 243 3.70 -3.00 4.27
N PRO A 244 3.57 -2.48 3.05
CA PRO A 244 3.42 -3.30 1.85
C PRO A 244 4.44 -4.44 1.81
N HIS A 245 3.98 -5.67 1.65
CA HIS A 245 4.79 -6.87 1.50
C HIS A 245 4.20 -7.74 0.38
N GLY A 246 4.93 -8.74 -0.10
CA GLY A 246 4.43 -9.69 -1.09
C GLY A 246 3.98 -9.04 -2.39
N GLU A 247 3.01 -9.64 -3.08
CA GLU A 247 2.46 -9.05 -4.30
C GLU A 247 1.48 -7.91 -3.99
N GLY A 248 1.62 -6.79 -4.70
CA GLY A 248 0.71 -5.67 -4.52
C GLY A 248 0.86 -4.55 -5.55
N ALA A 249 -0.12 -3.66 -5.56
CA ALA A 249 -0.19 -2.53 -6.48
C ALA A 249 -0.31 -1.21 -5.71
N MET A 250 0.61 -0.28 -6.01
CA MET A 250 0.52 1.11 -5.59
C MET A 250 -0.21 1.92 -6.67
N HIS A 251 -1.34 2.49 -6.32
CA HIS A 251 -2.08 3.44 -7.13
C HIS A 251 -1.75 4.85 -6.65
N TYR A 252 -1.08 5.61 -7.49
CA TYR A 252 -0.74 6.99 -7.19
C TYR A 252 -1.92 7.91 -7.52
N LYS A 253 -2.06 8.99 -6.75
CA LYS A 253 -3.09 10.02 -6.97
C LYS A 253 -3.11 10.59 -8.39
N ASN A 254 -1.97 10.56 -9.09
CA ASN A 254 -1.84 11.02 -10.46
C ASN A 254 -2.35 10.00 -11.52
N GLY A 255 -2.89 8.86 -11.09
CA GLY A 255 -3.40 7.80 -11.96
C GLY A 255 -2.35 6.77 -12.39
N ARG A 256 -1.07 6.95 -12.03
CA ARG A 256 -0.06 5.90 -12.24
C ARG A 256 -0.37 4.71 -11.34
N VAL A 257 -0.15 3.50 -11.85
CA VAL A 257 -0.20 2.26 -11.05
C VAL A 257 1.16 1.58 -11.16
N LEU A 258 1.69 1.12 -10.03
CA LEU A 258 2.90 0.32 -9.93
C LEU A 258 2.55 -1.01 -9.28
N ALA A 259 2.42 -2.05 -10.09
CA ALA A 259 2.34 -3.43 -9.60
C ALA A 259 3.76 -3.95 -9.39
N ALA A 260 4.04 -4.51 -8.22
CA ALA A 260 5.36 -4.98 -7.86
C ALA A 260 5.27 -6.08 -6.79
N ILE A 261 6.38 -6.80 -6.62
CA ILE A 261 6.66 -7.53 -5.38
C ILE A 261 7.24 -6.50 -4.39
N TRP A 262 6.69 -6.46 -3.20
CA TRP A 262 7.01 -5.51 -2.14
C TRP A 262 7.72 -6.23 -1.00
N GLU A 263 8.79 -5.62 -0.51
CA GLU A 263 9.45 -6.01 0.73
C GLU A 263 9.45 -4.80 1.65
N TYR A 264 8.58 -4.83 2.67
CA TYR A 264 8.54 -3.83 3.74
C TYR A 264 8.43 -2.39 3.20
N GLY A 265 7.48 -2.16 2.30
CA GLY A 265 7.17 -0.86 1.71
C GLY A 265 8.04 -0.49 0.50
N ARG A 266 8.97 -1.35 0.10
CA ARG A 266 9.82 -1.14 -1.07
C ARG A 266 9.44 -2.10 -2.21
N PRO A 267 9.21 -1.61 -3.44
CA PRO A 267 9.10 -2.50 -4.59
C PRO A 267 10.48 -3.08 -4.92
N VAL A 268 10.61 -4.41 -4.93
CA VAL A 268 11.85 -5.14 -5.24
C VAL A 268 11.86 -5.76 -6.63
N GLY A 269 10.70 -5.86 -7.29
CA GLY A 269 10.58 -6.23 -8.70
C GLY A 269 9.24 -5.75 -9.26
N GLU A 270 9.26 -5.09 -10.43
CA GLU A 270 8.02 -4.68 -11.10
C GLU A 270 7.34 -5.91 -11.70
N LEU A 271 6.06 -6.07 -11.41
CA LEU A 271 5.22 -7.03 -12.10
C LEU A 271 4.97 -6.48 -13.51
N PRO A 272 5.12 -7.30 -14.57
CA PRO A 272 5.13 -6.81 -15.96
C PRO A 272 3.90 -5.97 -16.28
N SER A 273 4.14 -4.72 -16.65
CA SER A 273 3.12 -3.74 -17.04
C SER A 273 2.78 -3.90 -18.52
N ASN A 274 1.66 -4.55 -18.83
CA ASN A 274 1.20 -4.66 -20.21
C ASN A 274 0.59 -3.34 -20.71
N SER A 275 1.44 -2.48 -21.29
CA SER A 275 1.09 -1.43 -22.27
C SER A 275 2.40 -0.85 -22.86
N SER A 276 2.73 -0.83 -24.16
CA SER A 276 1.95 -0.96 -25.41
C SER A 276 2.90 -1.36 -26.56
N GLY A 277 2.38 -2.08 -27.57
CA GLY A 277 3.05 -2.26 -28.85
C GLY A 277 2.66 -3.54 -29.58
N VAL A 278 1.52 -3.54 -30.26
CA VAL A 278 1.24 -4.54 -31.30
C VAL A 278 2.26 -4.34 -32.42
N SER A 279 3.23 -5.25 -32.51
CA SER A 279 3.86 -5.71 -33.76
C SER A 279 4.84 -6.84 -33.44
N GLY A 280 4.60 -8.01 -34.02
CA GLY A 280 5.58 -9.11 -34.06
C GLY A 280 5.35 -10.22 -33.03
N SER A 281 4.46 -11.14 -33.40
CA SER A 281 4.53 -12.59 -33.11
C SER A 281 5.64 -13.06 -32.14
N SER A 282 5.25 -13.36 -30.91
CA SER A 282 5.66 -14.60 -30.25
C SER A 282 4.52 -15.07 -29.35
N THR A 283 3.94 -16.21 -29.72
CA THR A 283 3.01 -17.01 -28.94
C THR A 283 3.64 -17.35 -27.59
N ALA A 284 3.41 -16.51 -26.58
CA ALA A 284 3.47 -16.94 -25.19
C ALA A 284 2.18 -17.73 -24.93
N SER A 285 2.31 -19.04 -24.82
CA SER A 285 1.24 -19.95 -24.43
C SER A 285 0.63 -19.46 -23.12
N VAL A 286 -0.59 -18.95 -23.19
CA VAL A 286 -1.42 -18.76 -22.00
C VAL A 286 -1.82 -20.16 -21.56
N ASP A 287 -1.35 -20.57 -20.38
CA ASP A 287 -1.76 -21.83 -19.77
C ASP A 287 -3.25 -21.77 -19.44
N ILE A 288 -4.05 -22.37 -20.33
CA ILE A 288 -5.47 -22.65 -20.09
C ILE A 288 -5.52 -23.64 -18.92
N ASP A 289 -6.30 -23.33 -17.88
CA ASP A 289 -6.43 -24.17 -16.68
C ASP A 289 -7.33 -25.39 -16.97
N ARG A 290 -6.86 -26.24 -17.88
CA ARG A 290 -7.57 -27.43 -18.36
C ARG A 290 -7.69 -28.44 -17.23
N ASP A 291 -8.91 -28.71 -16.81
CA ASP A 291 -9.21 -29.65 -15.74
C ASP A 291 -10.41 -30.52 -16.14
N ALA A 292 -10.48 -31.72 -15.56
CA ALA A 292 -11.58 -32.63 -15.84
C ALA A 292 -12.87 -32.23 -15.09
N GLU A 293 -12.74 -31.39 -14.06
CA GLU A 293 -13.86 -30.84 -13.30
C GLU A 293 -14.30 -29.49 -13.86
N VAL A 294 -15.61 -29.35 -14.08
CA VAL A 294 -16.24 -28.09 -14.52
C VAL A 294 -16.05 -27.02 -13.45
N LYS A 295 -15.41 -25.90 -13.82
CA LYS A 295 -15.22 -24.75 -12.93
C LYS A 295 -16.24 -23.67 -13.23
N ILE A 296 -16.63 -22.95 -12.19
CA ILE A 296 -17.45 -21.74 -12.33
C ILE A 296 -16.55 -20.53 -12.07
N TRP A 297 -16.41 -19.69 -13.08
CA TRP A 297 -15.73 -18.41 -12.95
C TRP A 297 -16.75 -17.28 -12.86
N ALA A 298 -16.59 -16.35 -11.93
CA ALA A 298 -17.52 -15.25 -11.74
C ALA A 298 -16.81 -13.90 -11.74
N VAL A 299 -17.34 -12.95 -12.51
CA VAL A 299 -17.00 -11.53 -12.41
C VAL A 299 -18.26 -10.77 -12.03
N VAL A 300 -18.23 -10.21 -10.83
CA VAL A 300 -19.30 -9.45 -10.20
C VAL A 300 -18.92 -7.97 -10.26
N VAL A 301 -19.80 -7.13 -10.79
CA VAL A 301 -19.52 -5.72 -11.02
C VAL A 301 -20.63 -4.89 -10.39
N GLY A 302 -20.29 -4.00 -9.46
CA GLY A 302 -21.23 -3.03 -8.88
C GLY A 302 -20.85 -1.60 -9.20
N VAL A 303 -21.61 -0.96 -10.08
CA VAL A 303 -21.36 0.43 -10.47
C VAL A 303 -22.33 1.34 -9.72
N GLY A 304 -21.83 2.05 -8.71
CA GLY A 304 -22.60 3.06 -7.99
C GLY A 304 -22.57 4.44 -8.64
N ARG A 305 -21.49 4.78 -9.37
CA ARG A 305 -21.27 6.13 -9.93
C ARG A 305 -21.23 6.13 -11.45
N TYR A 306 -22.17 6.84 -12.05
CA TYR A 306 -22.25 7.08 -13.50
C TYR A 306 -21.97 8.55 -13.81
N SER A 307 -21.32 8.82 -14.94
CA SER A 307 -21.09 10.21 -15.39
C SER A 307 -22.35 10.87 -15.96
N THR A 308 -23.32 10.07 -16.39
CA THR A 308 -24.54 10.51 -17.09
C THR A 308 -25.82 10.27 -16.30
N MET A 309 -25.75 9.65 -15.12
CA MET A 309 -26.91 9.32 -14.29
C MET A 309 -26.62 9.58 -12.81
N PRO A 310 -27.67 9.82 -11.99
CA PRO A 310 -27.52 9.93 -10.55
C PRO A 310 -26.86 8.68 -9.95
N VAL A 311 -26.12 8.89 -8.86
CA VAL A 311 -25.45 7.80 -8.12
C VAL A 311 -26.51 6.80 -7.68
N LEU A 312 -26.34 5.54 -8.10
CA LEU A 312 -27.19 4.45 -7.66
C LEU A 312 -26.76 4.08 -6.24
N LYS A 313 -27.70 4.19 -5.32
CA LYS A 313 -27.51 3.77 -3.92
C LYS A 313 -27.62 2.25 -3.89
N TYR A 314 -26.70 1.56 -3.21
CA TYR A 314 -26.70 0.11 -2.96
C TYR A 314 -26.21 -0.82 -4.09
N SER A 315 -25.76 -0.29 -5.25
CA SER A 315 -25.18 -1.16 -6.30
C SER A 315 -23.93 -1.90 -5.82
N ASP A 316 -23.13 -1.28 -4.97
CA ASP A 316 -21.99 -1.87 -4.27
C ASP A 316 -22.44 -2.98 -3.31
N ASP A 317 -23.45 -2.72 -2.49
CA ASP A 317 -24.00 -3.68 -1.54
C ASP A 317 -24.58 -4.93 -2.24
N ASP A 318 -25.33 -4.75 -3.33
CA ASP A 318 -25.87 -5.85 -4.15
C ASP A 318 -24.76 -6.71 -4.79
N ALA A 319 -23.70 -6.07 -5.29
CA ALA A 319 -22.54 -6.80 -5.80
C ALA A 319 -21.88 -7.62 -4.70
N TYR A 320 -21.70 -7.06 -3.50
CA TYR A 320 -21.11 -7.80 -2.39
C TYR A 320 -22.00 -8.93 -1.89
N GLN A 321 -23.33 -8.75 -1.85
CA GLN A 321 -24.26 -9.81 -1.48
C GLN A 321 -24.22 -10.97 -2.47
N PHE A 322 -24.24 -10.68 -3.77
CA PHE A 322 -24.15 -11.74 -4.78
C PHE A 322 -22.78 -12.43 -4.77
N PHE A 323 -21.70 -11.67 -4.60
CA PHE A 323 -20.36 -12.23 -4.43
C PHE A 323 -20.28 -13.12 -3.18
N ALA A 324 -20.83 -12.69 -2.06
CA ALA A 324 -20.88 -13.47 -0.82
C ALA A 324 -21.72 -14.75 -0.98
N PHE A 325 -22.83 -14.69 -1.72
CA PHE A 325 -23.63 -15.87 -2.07
C PHE A 325 -22.79 -16.88 -2.85
N LEU A 326 -22.10 -16.48 -3.92
CA LEU A 326 -21.22 -17.38 -4.69
C LEU A 326 -20.12 -18.06 -3.84
N LYS A 327 -19.70 -17.40 -2.75
CA LYS A 327 -18.71 -17.93 -1.80
C LYS A 327 -19.31 -18.84 -0.73
N SER A 328 -20.62 -18.82 -0.54
CA SER A 328 -21.27 -19.65 0.46
C SER A 328 -21.46 -21.08 -0.06
N PRO A 329 -21.66 -22.07 0.83
CA PRO A 329 -21.98 -23.45 0.43
C PRO A 329 -23.20 -23.52 -0.51
N GLU A 330 -24.20 -22.66 -0.30
CA GLU A 330 -25.41 -22.59 -1.10
C GLU A 330 -25.18 -22.02 -2.50
N GLY A 331 -24.22 -21.10 -2.67
CA GLY A 331 -23.82 -20.57 -3.98
C GLY A 331 -22.66 -21.31 -4.65
N GLY A 332 -22.26 -22.46 -4.11
CA GLY A 332 -21.27 -23.36 -4.71
C GLY A 332 -19.86 -23.26 -4.14
N ALA A 333 -19.64 -22.47 -3.08
CA ALA A 333 -18.37 -22.32 -2.37
C ALA A 333 -17.18 -22.01 -3.29
N LEU A 334 -17.38 -21.11 -4.27
CA LEU A 334 -16.40 -20.87 -5.31
C LEU A 334 -15.05 -20.39 -4.71
N PRO A 335 -13.91 -21.00 -5.07
CA PRO A 335 -12.57 -20.55 -4.69
C PRO A 335 -12.26 -19.07 -5.00
N ASP A 336 -11.37 -18.44 -4.22
CA ASP A 336 -10.95 -17.04 -4.41
C ASP A 336 -10.32 -16.76 -5.77
N LYS A 337 -9.66 -17.75 -6.35
CA LYS A 337 -9.13 -17.63 -7.71
C LYS A 337 -10.22 -17.52 -8.78
N GLN A 338 -11.43 -18.01 -8.52
CA GLN A 338 -12.54 -18.12 -9.48
C GLN A 338 -13.57 -16.99 -9.41
N CYS A 339 -13.61 -16.21 -8.34
CA CYS A 339 -14.50 -15.05 -8.24
C CYS A 339 -13.73 -13.73 -8.24
N ARG A 340 -14.23 -12.73 -8.96
CA ARG A 340 -13.74 -11.36 -8.96
C ARG A 340 -14.90 -10.43 -8.69
N VAL A 341 -14.69 -9.43 -7.83
CA VAL A 341 -15.66 -8.37 -7.58
C VAL A 341 -15.03 -7.02 -7.88
N LEU A 342 -15.71 -6.18 -8.66
CA LEU A 342 -15.30 -4.83 -9.01
C LEU A 342 -16.41 -3.89 -8.59
N VAL A 343 -16.15 -2.95 -7.67
CA VAL A 343 -17.14 -1.98 -7.20
C VAL A 343 -16.66 -0.55 -7.35
N ASP A 344 -17.59 0.38 -7.58
CA ASP A 344 -17.36 1.83 -7.62
C ASP A 344 -16.15 2.26 -8.47
N GLU A 345 -15.14 2.86 -7.84
CA GLU A 345 -13.95 3.41 -8.50
C GLU A 345 -13.08 2.32 -9.12
N ASP A 346 -13.23 1.06 -8.70
CA ASP A 346 -12.55 -0.08 -9.29
C ASP A 346 -13.36 -0.69 -10.46
N ALA A 347 -14.67 -0.44 -10.54
CA ALA A 347 -15.56 -0.83 -11.65
C ALA A 347 -15.44 0.09 -12.88
N THR A 348 -14.22 0.51 -13.23
CA THR A 348 -13.99 1.28 -14.46
C THR A 348 -14.16 0.40 -15.70
N ARG A 349 -14.55 1.00 -16.84
CA ARG A 349 -14.66 0.29 -18.12
C ARG A 349 -13.38 -0.50 -18.46
N ALA A 350 -12.21 0.07 -18.18
CA ALA A 350 -10.93 -0.57 -18.45
C ALA A 350 -10.70 -1.80 -17.55
N ASN A 351 -10.99 -1.69 -16.26
CA ASN A 351 -10.85 -2.80 -15.31
C ASN A 351 -11.85 -3.91 -15.60
N ILE A 352 -13.11 -3.58 -15.84
CA ILE A 352 -14.16 -4.55 -16.21
C ILE A 352 -13.70 -5.36 -17.44
N LEU A 353 -13.31 -4.68 -18.52
CA LEU A 353 -12.86 -5.37 -19.73
C LEU A 353 -11.60 -6.21 -19.52
N SER A 354 -10.66 -5.75 -18.68
CA SER A 354 -9.43 -6.50 -18.38
C SER A 354 -9.74 -7.76 -17.56
N THR A 355 -10.56 -7.64 -16.50
CA THR A 355 -10.98 -8.75 -15.65
C THR A 355 -11.81 -9.77 -16.43
N MET A 356 -12.75 -9.33 -17.27
CA MET A 356 -13.51 -10.22 -18.14
C MET A 356 -12.60 -11.03 -19.08
N ARG A 357 -11.61 -10.37 -19.71
CA ARG A 357 -10.64 -11.05 -20.58
C ARG A 357 -9.78 -12.06 -19.82
N GLN A 358 -9.30 -11.70 -18.63
CA GLN A 358 -8.49 -12.60 -17.81
C GLN A 358 -9.27 -13.84 -17.40
N VAL A 359 -10.54 -13.68 -17.04
CA VAL A 359 -11.40 -14.82 -16.69
C VAL A 359 -11.69 -15.69 -17.92
N LEU A 360 -12.04 -15.09 -19.06
CA LEU A 360 -12.29 -15.84 -20.30
C LEU A 360 -11.05 -16.58 -20.83
N LEU A 361 -9.85 -16.05 -20.60
CA LEU A 361 -8.60 -16.72 -21.00
C LEU A 361 -8.23 -17.89 -20.08
N LYS A 362 -8.76 -17.92 -18.86
CA LYS A 362 -8.51 -18.99 -17.89
C LYS A 362 -9.55 -20.11 -17.97
N ALA A 363 -10.78 -19.75 -18.31
CA ALA A 363 -11.87 -20.70 -18.49
C ALA A 363 -11.62 -21.60 -19.70
N ASP A 364 -11.90 -22.89 -19.55
CA ASP A 364 -11.88 -23.84 -20.67
C ASP A 364 -13.26 -23.98 -21.35
N GLU A 365 -13.40 -24.97 -22.24
CA GLU A 365 -14.62 -25.23 -23.02
C GLU A 365 -15.77 -25.85 -22.20
N ASN A 366 -15.47 -26.40 -21.02
CA ASN A 366 -16.44 -27.03 -20.12
C ASN A 366 -16.84 -26.11 -18.96
N ASP A 367 -16.08 -25.04 -18.74
CA ASP A 367 -16.31 -24.07 -17.68
C ASP A 367 -17.54 -23.17 -17.89
N VAL A 368 -18.12 -22.71 -16.78
CA VAL A 368 -19.21 -21.72 -16.78
C VAL A 368 -18.65 -20.36 -16.36
N VAL A 369 -18.84 -19.34 -17.20
CA VAL A 369 -18.45 -17.97 -16.86
C VAL A 369 -19.69 -17.13 -16.57
N VAL A 370 -19.77 -16.62 -15.35
CA VAL A 370 -20.84 -15.77 -14.84
C VAL A 370 -20.40 -14.32 -14.85
N PHE A 371 -21.08 -13.49 -15.63
CA PHE A 371 -20.95 -12.03 -15.55
C PHE A 371 -22.18 -11.45 -14.89
N TYR A 372 -21.97 -10.87 -13.71
CA TYR A 372 -23.01 -10.23 -12.93
C TYR A 372 -22.74 -8.73 -12.84
N PHE A 373 -23.73 -7.93 -13.22
CA PHE A 373 -23.70 -6.49 -13.05
C PHE A 373 -24.84 -6.09 -12.11
N SER A 374 -24.52 -5.63 -10.90
CA SER A 374 -25.52 -5.02 -10.04
C SER A 374 -25.83 -3.61 -10.51
N GLY A 375 -27.11 -3.31 -10.47
CA GLY A 375 -27.66 -2.00 -10.68
C GLY A 375 -29.10 -1.99 -10.19
N HIS A 376 -29.47 -0.95 -9.46
CA HIS A 376 -30.88 -0.63 -9.27
C HIS A 376 -31.31 0.29 -10.41
N GLY A 377 -32.43 -0.01 -11.06
CA GLY A 377 -33.04 1.00 -11.91
C GLY A 377 -33.65 2.10 -11.04
N LEU A 378 -33.91 3.27 -11.65
CA LEU A 378 -34.67 4.35 -11.01
C LEU A 378 -35.99 3.79 -10.45
N GLU A 379 -36.50 4.37 -9.36
CA GLU A 379 -37.73 3.94 -8.68
C GLU A 379 -38.85 3.62 -9.71
N GLY A 380 -39.25 2.34 -9.80
CA GLY A 380 -40.16 1.82 -10.83
C GLY A 380 -39.51 1.05 -12.00
N SER A 381 -38.18 0.90 -12.03
CA SER A 381 -37.44 0.17 -13.07
C SER A 381 -36.54 -0.90 -12.44
N PHE A 382 -36.74 -2.18 -12.76
CA PHE A 382 -35.81 -3.26 -12.37
C PHE A 382 -34.82 -3.51 -13.51
N CYS A 383 -33.52 -3.37 -13.27
CA CYS A 383 -32.46 -3.78 -14.19
C CYS A 383 -31.45 -4.70 -13.50
N HIS A 384 -31.89 -5.91 -13.16
CA HIS A 384 -30.97 -7.02 -12.88
C HIS A 384 -30.64 -7.70 -14.21
N LYS A 385 -29.40 -7.61 -14.71
CA LYS A 385 -28.99 -8.31 -15.92
C LYS A 385 -27.89 -9.31 -15.61
N ILE A 386 -28.31 -10.55 -15.34
CA ILE A 386 -27.40 -11.69 -15.26
C ILE A 386 -27.13 -12.15 -16.68
N THR A 387 -25.87 -12.10 -17.13
CA THR A 387 -25.48 -12.69 -18.42
C THR A 387 -24.61 -13.90 -18.12
N MET A 388 -25.17 -15.09 -18.30
CA MET A 388 -24.42 -16.34 -18.24
C MET A 388 -23.89 -16.63 -19.64
N ALA A 389 -22.57 -16.82 -19.77
CA ALA A 389 -21.94 -17.26 -21.00
C ALA A 389 -21.27 -18.60 -20.76
N THR A 390 -21.78 -19.65 -21.40
CA THR A 390 -21.05 -20.92 -21.55
C THR A 390 -20.09 -20.77 -22.72
N THR A 391 -18.82 -21.13 -22.52
CA THR A 391 -17.73 -21.07 -23.52
C THR A 391 -17.91 -22.15 -24.59
N ALA A 392 -19.02 -22.09 -25.33
CA ALA A 392 -19.16 -22.76 -26.61
C ALA A 392 -19.17 -21.68 -27.71
N ASN A 393 -17.98 -21.40 -28.26
CA ASN A 393 -17.71 -20.57 -29.44
C ASN A 393 -18.13 -19.09 -29.38
N PHE A 394 -17.24 -18.24 -28.84
CA PHE A 394 -17.18 -16.84 -29.25
C PHE A 394 -16.48 -16.74 -30.62
N THR A 395 -17.20 -17.04 -31.69
CA THR A 395 -16.85 -16.54 -33.02
C THR A 395 -17.13 -15.05 -33.06
N THR A 396 -16.07 -14.28 -33.29
CA THR A 396 -16.09 -12.85 -33.56
C THR A 396 -17.24 -12.49 -34.50
N THR A 397 -18.19 -11.72 -34.02
CA THR A 397 -19.08 -10.95 -34.90
C THR A 397 -19.06 -9.49 -34.48
N LYS A 398 -19.00 -8.65 -35.52
CA LYS A 398 -18.39 -7.32 -35.60
C LYS A 398 -19.01 -6.25 -34.72
#